data_AF-A0A0M0G9R0-F1
#
_entry.id   AF-A0A0M0G9R0-F1
#
_cell.length_a   1.000
_cell.length_b   1.000
_cell.length_c   1.000
_cell.angle_alpha   90.00
_cell.angle_beta   90.00
_cell.angle_gamma   90.00
#
_symmetry.space_group_name_H-M   'P 1'
#
loop_
_entity.id
_entity.type
_entity.pdbx_description
1 polymer ?
#
loop_
_entity_poly.entity_id
_entity_poly.type
_entity_poly.pdbx_seq_one_letter_code
_entity_poly.pdbx_strand_id
1 'polypeptide(L)' 'MKDTIKYVGLDVSKEKIAVAIADEGRDEPRYWGMIPNTPESIRKLVKKLGEKENLRVCYEAGPTGYGLHRLFLTLVG' A
#
# COMPACT_ATOMS: atom_id res chain seq x y z
N MET A 1 -2.92 -2.66 20.50
CA MET A 1 -1.74 -2.24 19.71
C MET A 1 -1.82 -0.73 19.60
N LYS A 2 -0.70 0.02 19.71
CA LYS A 2 -0.77 1.45 19.39
C LYS A 2 -1.21 1.57 17.93
N ASP A 3 -2.30 2.27 17.68
CA ASP A 3 -2.75 2.66 16.34
C ASP A 3 -1.75 3.67 15.78
N THR A 4 -0.60 3.15 15.37
CA THR A 4 0.49 3.93 14.80
C THR A 4 0.31 3.97 13.29
N ILE A 5 0.37 5.17 12.73
CA ILE A 5 0.26 5.38 11.29
C ILE A 5 1.37 4.59 10.58
N LYS A 6 1.02 3.89 9.50
CA LYS A 6 1.98 3.24 8.59
C LYS A 6 1.97 3.94 7.24
N TYR A 7 3.15 4.29 6.77
CA TYR A 7 3.38 4.84 5.46
C TYR A 7 3.78 3.71 4.51
N VAL A 8 3.05 3.55 3.41
CA VAL A 8 3.22 2.45 2.46
C VAL A 8 3.62 3.03 1.11
N GLY A 9 4.82 2.71 0.65
CA GLY A 9 5.30 3.04 -0.69
C GLY A 9 5.06 1.88 -1.65
N LEU A 10 4.44 2.15 -2.79
CA LEU A 10 4.18 1.17 -3.85
C LEU A 10 4.89 1.58 -5.13
N ASP A 11 5.82 0.76 -5.58
CA ASP A 11 6.41 0.85 -6.92
C ASP A 11 5.71 -0.15 -7.85
N VAL A 12 5.07 0.37 -8.89
CA VAL A 12 3.96 -0.31 -9.60
C VAL A 12 4.33 -0.58 -11.05
N SER A 13 4.53 -1.85 -11.38
CA SER A 13 4.63 -2.32 -12.76
C SER A 13 3.30 -2.92 -13.26
N LYS A 14 3.26 -3.35 -14.53
CA LYS A 14 2.08 -4.00 -15.11
C LYS A 14 1.66 -5.27 -14.36
N GLU A 15 2.62 -6.05 -13.85
CA GLU A 15 2.34 -7.38 -13.30
C GLU A 15 2.57 -7.46 -11.78
N LYS A 16 3.44 -6.62 -11.23
CA LYS A 16 3.88 -6.71 -9.83
C LYS A 16 3.99 -5.33 -9.19
N ILE A 17 3.85 -5.31 -7.87
CA ILE A 17 4.02 -4.13 -7.03
C ILE A 17 5.06 -4.46 -5.96
N ALA A 18 6.15 -3.69 -5.91
CA ALA A 18 7.08 -3.71 -4.79
C ALA A 18 6.55 -2.82 -3.66
N VAL A 19 6.63 -3.31 -2.42
CA VAL A 19 6.03 -2.68 -1.25
C VAL A 19 7.12 -2.34 -0.24
N ALA A 20 7.17 -1.08 0.18
CA ALA A 20 7.96 -0.61 1.31
C ALA A 20 7.03 -0.04 2.40
N ILE A 21 7.42 -0.20 3.66
CA ILE A 21 6.64 0.27 4.82
C ILE A 21 7.54 1.01 5.79
N ALA A 22 7.10 2.19 6.22
CA ALA A 22 7.63 2.87 7.38
C ALA A 22 6.54 2.98 8.45
N ASP A 23 6.91 2.72 9.71
CA ASP A 23 6.05 3.07 10.84
C ASP A 23 6.21 4.57 11.13
N GLU A 24 5.26 5.17 11.85
CA GLU A 24 5.33 6.58 12.24
C GLU A 24 6.61 6.91 13.01
N GLY A 25 7.30 7.97 12.59
CA GLY A 25 8.57 8.38 13.15
C GLY A 25 9.55 8.79 12.06
N ARG A 26 10.84 8.62 12.35
CA ARG A 26 11.94 8.93 11.42
C ARG A 26 12.79 7.70 11.10
N ASP A 27 12.30 6.51 11.43
CA ASP A 27 12.98 5.27 11.12
C ASP A 27 12.95 4.99 9.62
N GLU A 28 13.92 4.23 9.15
CA GLU A 28 14.02 3.88 7.73
C GLU A 28 12.87 2.97 7.30
N PRO A 29 12.34 3.15 6.07
CA PRO A 29 11.36 2.23 5.50
C PRO A 29 11.98 0.85 5.30
N ARG A 30 11.25 -0.20 5.69
CA ARG A 30 11.61 -1.59 5.40
C ARG A 30 10.98 -2.06 4.09
N TYR A 31 11.73 -2.85 3.33
CA TYR A 31 11.16 -3.60 2.22
C TYR A 31 10.27 -4.71 2.77
N TRP A 32 9.01 -4.73 2.33
CA TRP A 32 8.02 -5.70 2.76
C TRP A 32 7.96 -6.91 1.81
N GLY A 33 8.15 -6.68 0.51
CA GLY A 33 8.10 -7.72 -0.51
C GLY A 33 7.43 -7.27 -1.80
N MET A 34 7.19 -8.22 -2.70
CA MET A 34 6.39 -8.01 -3.91
C MET A 34 5.05 -8.70 -3.83
N ILE A 35 4.03 -8.10 -4.44
CA ILE A 35 2.72 -8.70 -4.68
C ILE A 35 2.34 -8.62 -6.16
N PRO A 36 1.45 -9.50 -6.66
CA PRO A 36 0.84 -9.31 -7.97
C PRO A 36 0.06 -7.99 -8.03
N ASN A 37 0.09 -7.31 -9.19
CA ASN A 37 -0.73 -6.13 -9.44
C ASN A 37 -2.19 -6.54 -9.75
N THR A 38 -2.88 -7.05 -8.73
CA THR A 38 -4.30 -7.40 -8.81
C THR A 38 -5.08 -6.82 -7.63
N PRO A 39 -6.38 -6.50 -7.81
CA PRO A 39 -7.21 -5.97 -6.75
C PRO A 39 -7.26 -6.83 -5.48
N GLU A 40 -7.27 -8.16 -5.64
CA GLU A 40 -7.32 -9.12 -4.55
C GLU A 40 -6.02 -9.09 -3.72
N SER A 41 -4.88 -8.97 -4.40
CA SER A 41 -3.57 -8.92 -3.76
C SER A 41 -3.40 -7.63 -2.95
N ILE A 42 -3.88 -6.50 -3.49
CA ILE A 42 -3.85 -5.19 -2.82
C ILE A 42 -4.79 -5.18 -1.60
N ARG A 43 -6.02 -5.74 -1.73
CA ARG A 43 -6.95 -5.89 -0.59
C ARG A 43 -6.36 -6.74 0.53
N LYS A 44 -5.73 -7.86 0.18
CA LYS A 44 -5.02 -8.72 1.14
C LYS A 44 -3.85 -8.00 1.80
N LEU A 45 -3.10 -7.17 1.06
CA LEU A 45 -2.04 -6.35 1.62
C LEU A 45 -2.61 -5.38 2.65
N VAL A 46 -3.58 -4.55 2.27
CA VAL A 46 -4.20 -3.55 3.18
C VAL A 46 -4.69 -4.21 4.47
N LYS A 47 -5.45 -5.32 4.37
CA LYS A 47 -5.92 -6.07 5.55
C LYS A 47 -4.79 -6.61 6.44
N LYS A 48 -3.64 -6.96 5.87
CA LYS A 48 -2.46 -7.39 6.65
C LYS A 48 -1.75 -6.23 7.34
N LEU A 49 -1.78 -5.04 6.75
CA LEU A 49 -1.08 -3.88 7.29
C LEU A 49 -1.85 -3.20 8.42
N GLY A 50 -3.18 -3.27 8.42
CA GLY A 50 -4.05 -2.82 9.51
C GLY A 50 -5.29 -2.11 8.99
N GLU A 51 -5.96 -1.40 9.90
CA GLU A 51 -7.12 -0.55 9.60
C GLU A 51 -6.77 0.53 8.57
N LYS A 52 -7.68 0.81 7.64
CA LYS A 52 -7.45 1.75 6.51
C LYS A 52 -7.11 3.15 7.01
N GLU A 53 -7.72 3.56 8.11
CA GLU A 53 -7.57 4.88 8.75
C GLU A 53 -6.13 5.13 9.22
N ASN A 54 -5.39 4.06 9.48
CA ASN A 54 -4.00 4.09 9.93
C ASN A 54 -2.99 3.93 8.79
N LEU A 55 -3.42 3.83 7.52
CA LEU A 55 -2.53 3.65 6.38
C LEU A 55 -2.44 4.93 5.52
N ARG A 56 -1.21 5.34 5.21
CA ARG A 56 -0.90 6.40 4.26
C ARG A 56 -0.16 5.81 3.07
N VAL A 57 -0.83 5.69 1.93
CA VAL A 57 -0.29 5.00 0.76
C VAL A 57 0.18 6.00 -0.28
N CYS A 58 1.40 5.80 -0.77
CA CYS A 58 2.01 6.55 -1.88
C CYS A 58 2.28 5.60 -3.05
N TYR A 59 1.94 6.03 -4.27
CA TYR A 59 2.19 5.33 -5.52
C TYR A 59 2.32 6.34 -6.66
N GLU A 60 3.08 6.00 -7.71
CA GLU A 60 3.20 6.87 -8.88
C GLU A 60 1.89 6.91 -9.68
N ALA A 61 1.41 8.11 -10.02
CA ALA A 61 0.19 8.30 -10.81
C ALA A 61 0.43 8.12 -12.32
N GLY A 62 1.03 6.99 -12.71
CA GLY A 62 1.25 6.60 -14.09
C GLY A 62 0.09 5.78 -14.70
N PRO A 63 0.27 5.20 -15.90
CA PRO A 63 -0.74 4.36 -16.56
C PRO A 63 -1.23 3.21 -15.68
N THR A 64 -0.36 2.65 -14.84
CA THR A 64 -0.67 1.60 -13.86
C THR A 64 -1.19 2.15 -12.54
N GLY A 65 -0.89 3.41 -12.21
CA GLY A 65 -1.25 4.07 -10.95
C GLY A 65 -2.70 4.52 -10.86
N TYR A 66 -3.33 4.91 -11.97
CA TYR A 66 -4.72 5.39 -11.93
C TYR A 66 -5.73 4.27 -11.60
N GLY A 67 -5.41 3.02 -11.96
CA GLY A 67 -6.18 1.84 -11.54
C GLY A 67 -6.11 1.61 -10.02
N LEU A 68 -4.93 1.76 -9.44
CA LEU A 68 -4.72 1.71 -7.98
C LEU A 68 -5.49 2.80 -7.26
N HIS A 69 -5.47 4.04 -7.76
CA HIS A 69 -6.24 5.13 -7.18
C HIS A 69 -7.73 4.79 -7.06
N ARG A 70 -8.35 4.33 -8.16
CA ARG A 70 -9.75 3.92 -8.14
C ARG A 70 -9.99 2.77 -7.17
N LEU A 71 -9.12 1.76 -7.15
CA LEU A 71 -9.26 0.65 -6.22
C LEU A 71 -9.23 1.11 -4.77
N PHE A 72 -8.29 1.98 -4.38
CA PHE A 72 -8.20 2.50 -3.01
C PHE A 72 -9.45 3.27 -2.57
N LEU A 73 -10.09 4.00 -3.50
CA LEU A 73 -11.38 4.65 -3.23
C LEU A 73 -12.52 3.65 -2.95
N THR A 74 -12.45 2.44 -3.51
CA THR A 74 -13.46 1.37 -3.28
C THR A 74 -13.22 0.54 -2.02
N LEU A 75 -12.06 0.68 -1.35
CA LEU A 75 -11.80 -0.09 -0.13
C LEU A 75 -12.67 0.45 1.00
N VAL A 76 -13.55 -0.40 1.53
CA VAL A 76 -14.32 -0.14 2.74
C VAL A 76 -13.48 -0.60 3.95
N GLY A 77 -13.51 0.19 5.03
CA GLY A 77 -12.90 -0.18 6.32
C GLY A 77 -13.66 -1.32 6.97
#